data_AF-A0A1E4DHH8-F1
#
_entry.id   AF-A0A1E4DHH8-F1
#
_cell.length_a   1.000
_cell.length_b   1.000
_cell.length_c   1.000
_cell.angle_alpha   90.00
_cell.angle_beta   90.00
_cell.angle_gamma   90.00
#
_symmetry.space_group_name_H-M   'P 1'
#
loop_
_entity.id
_entity.type
_entity.pdbx_description
1 polymer ?
#
loop_
_entity_poly.entity_id
_entity_poly.type
_entity_poly.pdbx_seq_one_letter_code
_entity_poly.pdbx_strand_id
1 'polypeptide(L)'
;MSDAKISVTFEQDHDRLDALFTTFQQQKRKDVAKAKDAFVEFKFGLQRHIVWEEDVLFPKWEENSGMAEGGPTQVMRTEHRIIGECLEAIHQKVQANNPDSDLEEQRLVDVLKSHNMKEERILYPSIDQVITDQERAELYQAMKEIPEERYRTCCGSGLA
;
A
#
# COMPACT_ATOMS: atom_id res chain seq x y z
N MET A 1 -14.15 12.16 14.18
CA MET A 1 -13.16 11.57 13.25
C MET A 1 -12.24 10.74 14.12
N SER A 2 -11.89 9.50 13.76
CA SER A 2 -11.18 8.65 14.71
C SER A 2 -9.75 9.15 14.94
N ASP A 3 -9.45 9.55 16.18
CA ASP A 3 -8.10 9.81 16.70
C ASP A 3 -7.31 8.49 16.92
N ALA A 4 -7.58 7.47 16.11
CA ALA A 4 -6.93 6.18 16.23
C ALA A 4 -5.43 6.33 15.97
N LYS A 5 -4.63 5.49 16.63
CA LYS A 5 -3.20 5.42 16.39
C LYS A 5 -2.91 5.07 14.92
N ILE A 6 -1.79 5.58 14.38
CA ILE A 6 -1.36 5.28 13.01
C ILE A 6 -1.19 3.77 12.86
N SER A 7 -0.54 3.12 13.83
CA SER A 7 -0.39 1.66 13.86
C SER A 7 -1.72 0.91 13.68
N VAL A 8 -2.75 1.28 14.45
CA VAL A 8 -4.06 0.62 14.39
C VAL A 8 -4.73 0.81 13.03
N THR A 9 -4.71 2.03 12.48
CA THR A 9 -5.37 2.32 11.20
C THR A 9 -4.67 1.61 10.04
N PHE A 10 -3.34 1.58 10.03
CA PHE A 10 -2.57 0.99 8.94
C PHE A 10 -2.57 -0.54 9.00
N GLU A 11 -2.52 -1.15 10.19
CA GLU A 11 -2.71 -2.60 10.36
C GLU A 11 -4.10 -3.04 9.88
N GLN A 12 -5.15 -2.25 10.16
CA GLN A 12 -6.49 -2.51 9.62
C GLN A 12 -6.57 -2.37 8.10
N ASP A 13 -5.80 -1.45 7.51
CA ASP A 13 -5.74 -1.34 6.04
C ASP A 13 -4.96 -2.51 5.42
N HIS A 14 -3.90 -3.02 6.08
CA HIS A 14 -3.23 -4.26 5.69
C HIS A 14 -4.19 -5.45 5.71
N ASP A 15 -4.95 -5.66 6.80
CA ASP A 15 -5.95 -6.72 6.90
C ASP A 15 -6.99 -6.64 5.76
N ARG A 16 -7.44 -5.42 5.44
CA ARG A 16 -8.37 -5.17 4.34
C ARG A 16 -7.76 -5.54 2.98
N LEU A 17 -6.51 -5.18 2.74
CA LEU A 17 -5.79 -5.49 1.50
C LEU A 17 -5.56 -6.99 1.35
N ASP A 18 -5.17 -7.67 2.42
CA ASP A 18 -4.99 -9.13 2.44
C ASP A 18 -6.30 -9.87 2.14
N ALA A 19 -7.43 -9.40 2.66
CA ALA A 19 -8.73 -9.97 2.36
C ALA A 19 -9.12 -9.83 0.89
N LEU A 20 -8.84 -8.68 0.27
CA LEU A 20 -9.08 -8.44 -1.16
C LEU A 20 -8.18 -9.34 -2.03
N PHE A 21 -6.90 -9.43 -1.69
CA PHE A 21 -5.96 -10.26 -2.44
C PHE A 21 -6.31 -11.75 -2.32
N THR A 22 -6.65 -12.21 -1.11
CA THR A 22 -7.16 -13.57 -0.88
C THR A 22 -8.41 -13.86 -1.71
N THR A 23 -9.33 -12.89 -1.82
CA THR A 23 -10.52 -13.02 -2.67
C THR A 23 -10.14 -13.18 -4.14
N PHE A 24 -9.22 -12.36 -4.65
CA PHE A 24 -8.69 -12.52 -6.01
C PHE A 24 -8.13 -13.93 -6.23
N GLN A 25 -7.26 -14.41 -5.34
CA GLN A 25 -6.61 -15.73 -5.44
C GLN A 25 -7.62 -16.88 -5.47
N GLN A 26 -8.66 -16.81 -4.64
CA GLN A 26 -9.69 -17.84 -4.55
C GLN A 26 -10.63 -17.88 -5.76
N GLN A 27 -10.85 -16.73 -6.41
CA GLN A 27 -11.84 -16.57 -7.47
C GLN A 27 -11.24 -16.64 -8.88
N LYS A 28 -9.93 -16.41 -9.07
CA LYS A 28 -9.29 -16.30 -10.41
C LYS A 28 -9.54 -17.48 -11.37
N ARG A 29 -9.88 -18.66 -10.84
CA ARG A 29 -10.25 -19.88 -11.62
C ARG A 29 -11.72 -20.30 -11.51
N LYS A 30 -12.55 -19.56 -10.77
CA LYS A 30 -13.96 -19.89 -10.48
C LYS A 30 -14.92 -18.83 -11.00
N ASP A 31 -14.58 -17.56 -10.78
CA ASP A 31 -15.35 -16.39 -11.15
C ASP A 31 -14.38 -15.27 -11.53
N VAL A 32 -14.08 -15.18 -12.83
CA VAL A 32 -13.09 -14.23 -13.36
C VAL A 32 -13.52 -12.79 -13.15
N ALA A 33 -14.82 -12.49 -13.22
CA ALA A 33 -15.34 -11.14 -13.00
C ALA A 33 -15.09 -10.72 -11.55
N LYS A 34 -15.48 -11.55 -10.59
CA LYS A 34 -15.25 -11.29 -9.17
C LYS A 34 -13.76 -11.20 -8.82
N ALA A 35 -12.92 -12.05 -9.43
CA ALA A 35 -11.47 -12.00 -9.23
C ALA A 35 -10.89 -10.67 -9.73
N LYS A 36 -11.30 -10.22 -10.92
CA LYS A 36 -10.87 -8.95 -11.50
C LYS A 36 -11.28 -7.77 -10.63
N ASP A 37 -12.53 -7.73 -10.16
CA ASP A 37 -13.00 -6.66 -9.27
C ASP A 37 -12.20 -6.60 -7.97
N ALA A 38 -11.99 -7.75 -7.33
CA ALA A 38 -11.18 -7.85 -6.11
C ALA A 38 -9.72 -7.42 -6.34
N PHE A 39 -9.12 -7.80 -7.46
CA PHE A 39 -7.75 -7.38 -7.81
C PHE A 39 -7.65 -5.87 -8.08
N VAL A 40 -8.63 -5.29 -8.77
CA VAL A 40 -8.66 -3.85 -9.05
C VAL A 40 -8.77 -3.06 -7.74
N GLU A 41 -9.64 -3.50 -6.82
CA GLU A 41 -9.78 -2.87 -5.51
C GLU A 41 -8.52 -3.03 -4.65
N PHE A 42 -7.90 -4.21 -4.66
CA PHE A 42 -6.61 -4.46 -3.99
C PHE A 42 -5.51 -3.56 -4.55
N LYS A 43 -5.33 -3.54 -5.88
CA LYS A 43 -4.29 -2.76 -6.56
C LYS A 43 -4.41 -1.28 -6.23
N PHE A 44 -5.59 -0.68 -6.41
CA PHE A 44 -5.77 0.74 -6.09
C PHE A 44 -5.67 1.02 -4.58
N GLY A 45 -6.14 0.09 -3.75
CA GLY A 45 -6.00 0.18 -2.30
C GLY A 45 -4.54 0.24 -1.86
N LEU A 46 -3.70 -0.67 -2.36
CA LEU A 46 -2.28 -0.76 -2.02
C LEU A 46 -1.49 0.42 -2.61
N GLN A 47 -1.80 0.87 -3.83
CA GLN A 47 -1.19 2.08 -4.40
C GLN A 47 -1.52 3.32 -3.56
N ARG A 48 -2.76 3.45 -3.08
CA ARG A 48 -3.16 4.55 -2.18
C ARG A 48 -2.45 4.46 -0.83
N HIS A 49 -2.34 3.25 -0.28
CA HIS A 49 -1.63 2.99 0.97
C HIS A 49 -0.18 3.49 0.90
N ILE A 50 0.56 3.06 -0.13
CA ILE A 50 1.94 3.50 -0.39
C ILE A 50 2.02 5.02 -0.53
N VAL A 51 1.06 5.65 -1.21
CA VAL A 51 1.02 7.11 -1.35
C VAL A 51 0.78 7.81 0.00
N TRP A 52 -0.09 7.30 0.86
CA TRP A 52 -0.24 7.83 2.22
C TRP A 52 1.06 7.75 3.01
N GLU A 53 1.82 6.69 2.84
CA GLU A 53 3.10 6.55 3.51
C GLU A 53 4.14 7.51 2.96
N GLU A 54 4.36 7.51 1.65
CA GLU A 54 5.43 8.27 1.02
C GLU A 54 5.20 9.79 1.02
N ASP A 55 3.96 10.23 0.80
CA ASP A 55 3.64 11.65 0.64
C ASP A 55 3.21 12.29 1.98
N VAL A 56 2.77 11.51 2.97
CA VAL A 56 2.20 12.04 4.23
C VAL A 56 2.93 11.55 5.48
N LEU A 57 3.02 10.23 5.72
CA LEU A 57 3.60 9.72 6.96
C LEU A 57 5.12 9.87 7.04
N PHE A 58 5.84 9.39 6.02
CA PHE A 58 7.29 9.37 6.03
C PHE A 58 7.89 10.78 6.15
N PRO A 59 7.41 11.81 5.42
CA PRO A 59 7.92 13.16 5.60
C PRO A 59 7.76 13.69 7.03
N LYS A 60 6.60 13.47 7.66
CA LYS A 60 6.36 13.91 9.04
C LYS A 60 7.22 13.14 10.04
N TRP A 61 7.39 11.84 9.84
CA TRP A 61 8.28 11.04 10.69
C TRP A 61 9.74 11.48 10.56
N GLU A 62 10.22 11.71 9.35
CA GLU A 62 11.59 12.17 9.06
C GLU A 62 11.84 13.54 9.71
N GLU A 63 10.87 14.47 9.64
CA GLU A 63 10.90 15.77 10.30
C GLU A 63 11.02 15.63 11.82
N ASN A 64 10.15 14.85 12.46
CA ASN A 64 10.08 14.77 13.91
C ASN A 64 11.20 13.89 14.52
N SER A 65 11.68 12.89 13.79
CA SER A 65 12.79 12.02 14.22
C SER A 65 14.17 12.58 13.92
N GLY A 66 14.28 13.50 12.95
CA GLY A 66 15.55 13.98 12.41
C GLY A 66 16.30 12.96 11.53
N MET A 67 15.64 11.87 11.11
CA MET A 67 16.25 10.75 10.39
C MET A 67 15.84 10.69 8.90
N ALA A 68 16.21 11.71 8.11
CA ALA A 68 15.83 11.79 6.70
C ALA A 68 16.70 10.94 5.75
N GLU A 69 18.03 10.93 5.92
CA GLU A 69 18.95 10.23 5.00
C GLU A 69 19.46 8.91 5.59
N GLY A 70 19.48 7.84 4.78
CA GLY A 70 19.93 6.51 5.20
C GLY A 70 19.03 5.83 6.25
N GLY A 71 17.84 6.40 6.49
CA GLY A 71 16.88 5.94 7.49
C GLY A 71 15.96 4.80 7.01
N PRO A 72 15.13 4.26 7.92
CA PRO A 72 14.23 3.13 7.63
C PRO A 72 13.26 3.43 6.48
N THR A 73 12.79 4.67 6.34
CA THR A 73 11.86 5.08 5.27
C THR A 73 12.49 5.01 3.87
N GLN A 74 13.82 5.07 3.72
CA GLN A 74 14.49 4.86 2.43
C GLN A 74 14.43 3.39 1.99
N VAL A 75 14.56 2.47 2.94
CA VAL A 75 14.40 1.02 2.70
C VAL A 75 12.96 0.73 2.28
N MET A 76 11.98 1.32 2.97
CA MET A 76 10.55 1.18 2.64
C MET A 76 10.25 1.64 1.21
N ARG A 77 10.69 2.84 0.81
CA ARG A 77 10.54 3.33 -0.58
C ARG A 77 11.21 2.44 -1.62
N THR A 78 12.29 1.75 -1.27
CA THR A 78 12.94 0.79 -2.17
C THR A 78 12.07 -0.45 -2.36
N GLU A 79 11.48 -0.97 -1.29
CA GLU A 79 10.56 -2.10 -1.35
C GLU A 79 9.23 -1.74 -2.02
N HIS A 80 8.71 -0.53 -1.84
CA HIS A 80 7.52 -0.04 -2.57
C HIS A 80 7.69 -0.12 -4.09
N ARG A 81 8.89 0.18 -4.60
CA ARG A 81 9.18 0.02 -6.04
C ARG A 81 9.09 -1.45 -6.46
N ILE A 82 9.63 -2.36 -5.66
CA ILE A 82 9.55 -3.81 -5.92
C ILE A 82 8.10 -4.30 -5.85
N ILE A 83 7.32 -3.82 -4.87
CA ILE A 83 5.88 -4.11 -4.74
C ILE A 83 5.15 -3.62 -5.99
N GLY A 84 5.44 -2.40 -6.47
CA GLY A 84 4.88 -1.84 -7.70
C GLY A 84 5.17 -2.69 -8.94
N GLU A 85 6.40 -3.19 -9.10
CA GLU A 85 6.77 -4.11 -10.18
C GLU A 85 5.98 -5.43 -10.11
N CYS A 86 5.82 -5.99 -8.91
CA CYS A 86 5.06 -7.23 -8.71
C CYS A 86 3.57 -7.02 -9.03
N LEU A 87 3.00 -5.90 -8.60
CA LEU A 87 1.61 -5.54 -8.91
C LEU A 87 1.37 -5.43 -10.41
N GLU A 88 2.30 -4.81 -11.16
CA GLU A 88 2.15 -4.67 -12.61
C GLU A 88 2.25 -6.03 -13.32
N ALA A 89 3.11 -6.93 -12.87
CA ALA A 89 3.20 -8.28 -13.43
C ALA A 89 1.90 -9.07 -13.26
N ILE A 90 1.24 -8.98 -12.09
CA ILE A 90 -0.06 -9.61 -11.85
C ILE A 90 -1.14 -8.91 -12.68
N HIS A 91 -1.12 -7.58 -12.74
CA HIS A 91 -2.08 -6.78 -13.50
C HIS A 91 -2.10 -7.15 -14.98
N GLN A 92 -0.95 -7.38 -15.60
CA GLN A 92 -0.86 -7.86 -16.99
C GLN A 92 -1.56 -9.21 -17.19
N LYS A 93 -1.42 -10.15 -16.24
CA LYS A 93 -2.12 -11.44 -16.27
C LYS A 93 -3.63 -11.26 -16.15
N VAL A 94 -4.08 -10.40 -15.23
CA VAL A 94 -5.50 -10.08 -15.03
C VAL A 94 -6.09 -9.42 -16.29
N GLN A 95 -5.39 -8.51 -16.94
CA GLN A 95 -5.84 -7.89 -18.20
C GLN A 95 -5.98 -8.92 -19.33
N ALA A 96 -5.10 -9.91 -19.38
CA ALA A 96 -5.16 -11.00 -20.34
C ALA A 96 -6.18 -12.09 -19.98
N ASN A 97 -6.96 -11.94 -18.89
CA ASN A 97 -7.79 -12.98 -18.29
C ASN A 97 -7.02 -14.30 -18.06
N ASN A 98 -5.72 -14.21 -17.79
CA ASN A 98 -4.86 -15.36 -17.53
C ASN A 98 -4.86 -15.66 -16.02
N PRO A 99 -5.41 -16.81 -15.58
CA PRO A 99 -5.45 -17.17 -14.16
C PRO A 99 -4.10 -17.66 -13.61
N ASP A 100 -3.10 -17.89 -14.47
CA ASP A 100 -1.80 -18.43 -14.10
C ASP A 100 -0.83 -17.29 -13.74
N SER A 101 -1.13 -16.68 -12.59
CA SER A 101 -0.35 -15.64 -11.93
C SER A 101 0.25 -16.08 -10.58
N ASP A 102 0.22 -17.39 -10.25
CA ASP A 102 0.65 -17.91 -8.94
C ASP A 102 2.10 -17.55 -8.59
N LEU A 103 3.01 -17.50 -9.57
CA LEU A 103 4.41 -17.15 -9.34
C LEU A 103 4.58 -15.66 -9.03
N GLU A 104 3.91 -14.80 -9.78
CA GLU A 104 3.92 -13.35 -9.58
C GLU A 104 3.28 -12.97 -8.25
N GLU A 105 2.18 -13.65 -7.89
CA GLU A 105 1.52 -13.51 -6.59
C GLU A 105 2.41 -13.95 -5.43
N GLN A 106 3.11 -15.10 -5.54
CA GLN A 106 4.02 -15.55 -4.49
C GLN A 106 5.14 -14.53 -4.24
N ARG A 107 5.71 -13.97 -5.32
CA ARG A 107 6.73 -12.91 -5.19
C ARG A 107 6.17 -11.70 -4.44
N LEU A 108 4.96 -11.25 -4.78
CA LEU A 108 4.33 -10.13 -4.08
C LEU A 108 4.12 -10.44 -2.59
N VAL A 109 3.60 -11.61 -2.26
CA VAL A 109 3.36 -12.05 -0.87
C VAL A 109 4.65 -12.09 -0.06
N ASP A 110 5.75 -12.60 -0.64
CA ASP A 110 7.03 -12.68 0.05
C ASP A 110 7.59 -11.28 0.39
N VAL A 111 7.46 -10.33 -0.54
CA VAL A 111 7.88 -8.94 -0.29
C VAL A 111 6.99 -8.28 0.76
N LEU A 112 5.66 -8.34 0.61
CA LEU A 112 4.70 -7.73 1.54
C LEU A 112 4.87 -8.28 2.96
N LYS A 113 5.08 -9.58 3.13
CA LYS A 113 5.27 -10.18 4.45
C LYS A 113 6.45 -9.58 5.22
N SER A 114 7.60 -9.41 4.55
CA SER A 114 8.78 -8.81 5.18
C SER A 114 8.60 -7.30 5.38
N HIS A 115 7.92 -6.65 4.45
CA HIS A 115 7.62 -5.23 4.43
C HIS A 115 6.72 -4.83 5.61
N ASN A 116 5.51 -5.39 5.67
CA ASN A 116 4.50 -5.11 6.70
C ASN A 116 5.03 -5.41 8.10
N MET A 117 5.86 -6.45 8.27
CA MET A 117 6.50 -6.75 9.55
C MET A 117 7.35 -5.57 10.07
N LYS A 118 8.10 -4.88 9.19
CA LYS A 118 8.92 -3.73 9.60
C LYS A 118 8.03 -2.54 9.94
N GLU A 119 6.94 -2.36 9.21
CA GLU A 119 6.00 -1.27 9.45
C GLU A 119 5.28 -1.42 10.78
N GLU A 120 4.60 -2.54 10.96
CA GLU A 120 3.77 -2.81 12.12
C GLU A 120 4.58 -2.91 13.41
N ARG A 121 5.80 -3.46 13.35
CA ARG A 121 6.62 -3.67 14.55
C ARG A 121 7.58 -2.53 14.86
N ILE A 122 7.93 -1.70 13.88
CA ILE A 122 8.99 -0.70 14.03
C ILE A 122 8.46 0.68 13.62
N LEU A 123 8.07 0.84 12.37
CA LEU A 123 7.82 2.17 11.81
C LEU A 123 6.57 2.82 12.39
N TYR A 124 5.40 2.18 12.29
CA TYR A 124 4.15 2.77 12.80
C TYR A 124 4.17 3.02 14.32
N PRO A 125 4.68 2.09 15.17
CA PRO A 125 4.85 2.39 16.59
C PRO A 125 5.76 3.58 16.86
N SER A 126 6.82 3.76 16.06
CA SER A 126 7.70 4.92 16.20
C SER A 126 7.01 6.21 15.76
N ILE A 127 6.20 6.19 14.69
CA ILE A 127 5.38 7.33 14.26
C ILE A 127 4.46 7.74 15.40
N ASP A 128 3.75 6.78 16.00
CA ASP A 128 2.84 7.06 17.12
C ASP A 128 3.53 7.69 18.34
N GLN A 129 4.83 7.46 18.52
CA GLN A 129 5.63 8.02 19.62
C GLN A 129 6.14 9.43 19.36
N VAL A 130 6.36 9.80 18.08
CA VAL A 130 7.01 11.08 17.72
C VAL A 130 6.03 12.13 17.18
N ILE A 131 4.75 11.80 17.01
CA ILE A 131 3.71 12.74 16.63
C ILE A 131 2.79 13.08 17.80
N THR A 132 2.33 14.32 17.84
CA THR A 132 1.26 14.78 18.73
C THR A 132 -0.12 14.39 18.21
N ASP A 133 -1.16 14.49 19.05
CA ASP A 133 -2.55 14.23 18.62
C ASP A 133 -3.03 15.25 17.57
N GLN A 134 -2.53 16.49 17.64
CA GLN A 134 -2.82 17.51 16.64
C GLN A 134 -2.22 17.15 15.27
N GLU A 135 -0.93 16.77 15.23
CA GLU A 135 -0.27 16.32 14.00
C GLU A 135 -0.94 15.05 13.45
N ARG A 136 -1.35 14.12 14.31
CA ARG A 136 -2.10 12.93 13.91
C ARG A 136 -3.41 13.28 13.19
N ALA A 137 -4.17 14.24 13.72
CA ALA A 137 -5.39 14.71 13.07
C ALA A 137 -5.10 15.37 11.71
N GLU A 138 -4.02 16.15 11.62
CA GLU A 138 -3.57 16.78 10.37
C GLU A 138 -3.14 15.75 9.32
N LEU A 139 -2.39 14.71 9.71
CA LEU A 139 -1.99 13.61 8.83
C LEU A 139 -3.23 12.90 8.24
N TYR A 140 -4.21 12.56 9.08
CA TYR A 140 -5.45 11.96 8.59
C TYR A 140 -6.26 12.89 7.69
N GLN A 141 -6.17 14.21 7.89
CA GLN A 141 -6.81 15.16 6.99
C GLN A 141 -6.08 15.19 5.64
N ALA A 142 -4.74 15.29 5.65
CA ALA A 142 -3.92 15.25 4.44
C ALA A 142 -4.15 13.98 3.61
N MET A 143 -4.25 12.82 4.27
CA MET A 143 -4.56 11.54 3.60
C MET A 143 -5.89 11.53 2.84
N LYS A 144 -6.91 12.25 3.33
CA LYS A 144 -8.22 12.37 2.67
C LYS A 144 -8.20 13.35 1.50
N GLU A 145 -7.28 14.30 1.53
CA GLU A 145 -7.13 15.33 0.51
C GLU A 145 -6.26 14.87 -0.65
N ILE A 146 -5.64 13.69 -0.56
CA ILE A 146 -4.88 13.10 -1.66
C ILE A 146 -5.83 12.86 -2.86
N PRO A 147 -5.55 13.49 -4.01
CA PRO A 147 -6.36 13.31 -5.20
C PRO A 147 -6.21 11.87 -5.72
N GLU A 148 -7.31 11.27 -6.18
CA GLU A 148 -7.30 9.87 -6.62
C GLU A 148 -6.30 9.63 -7.77
N GLU A 149 -6.07 10.63 -8.61
CA GLU A 149 -5.13 10.60 -9.73
C GLU A 149 -3.69 10.31 -9.28
N ARG A 150 -3.35 10.60 -8.01
CA ARG A 150 -2.02 10.36 -7.44
C ARG A 150 -1.70 8.87 -7.31
N TYR A 151 -2.71 8.03 -7.11
CA TYR A 151 -2.56 6.58 -6.91
C TYR A 151 -3.34 5.73 -7.92
N ARG A 152 -4.33 6.29 -8.61
CA ARG A 152 -5.04 5.66 -9.74
C ARG A 152 -4.39 6.04 -11.06
N THR A 153 -3.11 5.73 -11.22
CA THR A 153 -2.49 5.74 -12.55
C THR A 153 -3.07 4.59 -13.36
N CYS A 154 -4.11 4.90 -14.14
CA CYS A 154 -4.63 4.02 -15.18
C CYS A 154 -3.54 3.83 -16.24
N CYS A 155 -3.17 2.59 -16.54
CA CYS A 155 -2.41 2.31 -17.75
C CYS A 155 -3.27 2.71 -18.96
N GLY A 156 -2.94 3.83 -19.61
CA GLY A 156 -3.40 4.17 -20.95
C GLY A 156 -4.42 5.30 -21.09
N SER A 157 -4.12 6.51 -20.62
CA SER A 157 -4.52 7.73 -21.34
C SER A 157 -3.26 8.40 -21.84
N GLY A 158 -3.00 8.21 -23.14
CA GLY A 158 -1.80 8.68 -23.80
C GLY A 158 -1.63 10.19 -23.71
N LEU A 159 -0.37 10.61 -23.59
CA LEU A 159 0.10 11.95 -23.92
C LEU A 159 1.49 11.79 -24.55
N ALA A 160 1.50 12.04 -25.87
CA ALA A 160 2.59 12.39 -26.77
C ALA A 160 3.89 11.58 -26.76
#